data_AF-A0A432QQK8-F1
#
_entry.id   AF-A0A432QQK8-F1
#
_cell.length_a   1.000
_cell.length_b   1.000
_cell.length_c   1.000
_cell.angle_alpha   90.00
_cell.angle_beta   90.00
_cell.angle_gamma   90.00
#
_symmetry.space_group_name_H-M   'P 1'
#
loop_
_entity.id
_entity.type
_entity.pdbx_description
1 polymer ?
#
loop_
_entity_poly.entity_id
_entity_poly.type
_entity_poly.pdbx_seq_one_letter_code
_entity_poly.pdbx_strand_id
1 'polypeptide(L)'
;MAYTKTTWVDRVLAGTAPTYTISGIGTGQTVELEPSSITTEGTGVTAARMNNIEQGIENPDLIAKYYMHDQAWQCKSGDNSVIQSPNEIKLRIDTESYYLTAQIELDVDVAGDWDTTSGTDYTVAANRAGKDFYFYAVQPSSGTVPEFVLSANSTVPSGYTASNSRKLGGFHCECADVGTISGHDLSGYLAGDILPASVWDLFHRAVSGNEGMVYSEQANIWVDIYLASGTGSSTASANGATISDIRSWLDFVDDFAAVKKSLLSDFEFQIIAAGSNEETNISGSADPVTTGGHSDTAGRRMVSNIGVEDAAGAMWQWLSTPSARLDDGTAGAWYNLPGAKGSFYTYGTNSYGNTQLRAGGIWADGAYCGSRTRRAAFVRWNASSSIGGRGRSEPRVRNFL
;
A
#
# COMPACT_ATOMS: atom_id res chain seq x y z
N MET A 1 19.98 15.97 31.51
CA MET A 1 18.74 15.48 32.13
C MET A 1 17.73 15.24 31.02
N ALA A 2 17.58 14.00 30.58
CA ALA A 2 16.60 13.61 29.57
C ALA A 2 15.51 12.81 30.29
N TYR A 3 14.33 13.39 30.44
CA TYR A 3 13.14 12.66 30.87
C TYR A 3 12.60 11.88 29.67
N THR A 4 12.87 10.57 29.63
CA THR A 4 12.12 9.65 28.79
C THR A 4 10.71 9.53 29.34
N LYS A 5 9.77 10.29 28.76
CA LYS A 5 8.35 10.13 29.01
C LYS A 5 7.86 8.98 28.14
N THR A 6 8.00 7.75 28.63
CA THR A 6 7.33 6.57 28.07
C THR A 6 5.83 6.86 28.10
N THR A 7 5.20 6.88 26.94
CA THR A 7 3.78 7.25 26.84
C THR A 7 2.93 6.08 27.30
N TRP A 8 1.75 6.36 27.83
CA TRP A 8 0.82 5.34 28.35
C TRP A 8 0.40 4.31 27.27
N VAL A 9 0.50 4.70 26.00
CA VAL A 9 0.32 3.87 24.82
C VAL A 9 1.25 2.64 24.82
N ASP A 10 2.47 2.80 25.33
CA ASP A 10 3.49 1.74 25.34
C ASP A 10 3.19 0.64 26.38
N ARG A 11 2.29 0.88 27.34
CA ARG A 11 1.94 -0.12 28.38
C ARG A 11 0.71 -0.94 28.06
N VAL A 12 -0.24 -0.39 27.30
CA VAL A 12 -1.45 -1.11 26.88
C VAL A 12 -1.12 -2.15 25.81
N LEU A 13 -0.12 -1.87 24.96
CA LEU A 13 0.37 -2.80 23.94
C LEU A 13 1.20 -3.98 24.49
N ALA A 14 1.59 -3.95 25.77
CA ALA A 14 2.47 -4.95 26.38
C ALA A 14 1.73 -6.02 27.22
N GLY A 15 0.39 -6.06 27.20
CA GLY A 15 -0.40 -7.15 27.79
C GLY A 15 -0.27 -7.37 29.30
N THR A 16 0.35 -6.45 30.04
CA THR A 16 0.50 -6.57 31.50
C THR A 16 -0.61 -5.79 32.20
N ALA A 17 -1.62 -6.51 32.70
CA ALA A 17 -2.62 -5.91 33.58
C ALA A 17 -1.93 -5.36 34.85
N PRO A 18 -2.23 -4.12 35.30
CA PRO A 18 -1.71 -3.63 36.57
C PRO A 18 -2.35 -4.43 37.71
N THR A 19 -1.54 -5.11 38.51
CA THR A 19 -1.95 -5.67 39.80
C THR A 19 -2.00 -4.57 40.85
N TYR A 20 -3.16 -4.37 41.47
CA TYR A 20 -3.33 -3.48 42.61
C TYR A 20 -3.32 -4.32 43.90
N THR A 21 -2.36 -4.06 44.79
CA THR A 21 -2.35 -4.66 46.13
C THR A 21 -3.05 -3.70 47.10
N ILE A 22 -4.19 -4.11 47.65
CA ILE A 22 -4.86 -3.39 48.73
C ILE A 22 -4.20 -3.84 50.05
N SER A 23 -3.49 -2.95 50.74
CA SER A 23 -2.98 -3.24 52.08
C SER A 23 -4.10 -3.12 53.11
N GLY A 24 -4.33 -4.17 53.91
CA GLY A 24 -5.15 -4.09 55.14
C GLY A 24 -6.45 -4.90 55.16
N ILE A 25 -6.75 -5.74 54.16
CA ILE A 25 -7.96 -6.58 54.15
C ILE A 25 -7.56 -8.05 54.33
N GLY A 26 -8.08 -8.69 55.39
CA GLY A 26 -7.93 -10.12 55.60
C GLY A 26 -8.72 -10.93 54.57
N THR A 27 -8.21 -12.09 54.17
CA THR A 27 -8.83 -12.99 53.20
C THR A 27 -10.28 -13.36 53.58
N GLY A 28 -11.23 -13.10 52.68
CA GLY A 28 -12.61 -13.61 52.77
C GLY A 28 -13.74 -12.59 52.97
N GLN A 29 -13.49 -11.27 52.85
CA GLN A 29 -14.56 -10.27 52.90
C GLN A 29 -14.94 -9.73 51.51
N THR A 30 -16.25 -9.67 51.24
CA THR A 30 -16.83 -8.91 50.13
C THR A 30 -17.00 -7.47 50.58
N VAL A 31 -16.45 -6.50 49.84
CA VAL A 31 -16.63 -5.07 50.10
C VAL A 31 -17.56 -4.50 49.04
N GLU A 32 -18.75 -4.07 49.46
CA GLU A 32 -19.65 -3.25 48.65
C GLU A 32 -19.28 -1.78 48.93
N LEU A 33 -18.67 -1.10 47.96
CA LEU A 33 -18.19 0.27 48.12
C LEU A 33 -19.33 1.24 47.80
N GLU A 34 -19.84 1.92 48.83
CA GLU A 34 -20.71 3.09 48.63
C GLU A 34 -19.89 4.25 48.03
N PRO A 35 -20.36 4.89 46.93
CA PRO A 35 -19.58 5.82 46.10
C PRO A 35 -19.01 7.05 46.84
N SER A 36 -19.51 7.35 48.04
CA SER A 36 -19.17 8.57 48.79
C SER A 36 -17.98 8.44 49.74
N SER A 37 -17.32 7.28 49.81
CA SER A 37 -16.33 6.98 50.87
C SER A 37 -14.86 6.89 50.43
N ILE A 38 -14.52 7.14 49.15
CA ILE A 38 -13.11 7.16 48.73
C ILE A 38 -12.50 8.54 49.03
N THR A 39 -11.71 8.62 50.10
CA THR A 39 -10.73 9.70 50.28
C THR A 39 -9.37 9.09 50.63
N THR A 40 -8.34 9.54 49.92
CA THR A 40 -6.94 9.23 50.24
C THR A 40 -6.13 10.51 50.28
N GLU A 41 -5.30 10.63 51.31
CA GLU A 41 -4.33 11.70 51.49
C GLU A 41 -3.44 11.86 50.24
N GLY A 42 -3.29 13.11 49.80
CA GLY A 42 -2.23 13.51 48.87
C GLY A 42 -2.60 13.41 47.38
N THR A 43 -3.04 14.54 46.83
CA THR A 43 -3.27 14.81 45.38
C THR A 43 -4.35 13.97 44.71
N GLY A 44 -5.57 14.52 44.69
CA GLY A 44 -6.71 13.95 44.00
C GLY A 44 -6.42 13.66 42.54
N VAL A 45 -6.67 12.40 42.13
CA VAL A 45 -7.00 12.09 40.75
C VAL A 45 -8.29 12.86 40.47
N THR A 46 -8.17 14.04 39.85
CA THR A 46 -9.35 14.83 39.48
C THR A 46 -10.26 13.95 38.64
N ALA A 47 -11.58 14.08 38.81
CA ALA A 47 -12.58 13.39 37.98
C ALA A 47 -12.28 13.49 36.47
N ALA A 48 -11.51 14.49 36.03
CA ALA A 48 -10.93 14.60 34.69
C ALA A 48 -10.10 13.38 34.22
N ARG A 49 -9.41 12.64 35.10
CA ARG A 49 -8.59 11.48 34.71
C ARG A 49 -9.39 10.19 34.54
N MET A 50 -10.49 10.02 35.27
CA MET A 50 -11.46 8.95 35.02
C MET A 50 -12.34 9.30 33.82
N ASN A 51 -12.73 10.57 33.69
CA ASN A 51 -13.39 11.08 32.49
C ASN A 51 -12.52 10.92 31.25
N ASN A 52 -11.18 10.88 31.32
CA ASN A 52 -10.37 10.64 30.12
C ASN A 52 -10.31 9.16 29.70
N ILE A 53 -10.59 8.22 30.61
CA ILE A 53 -10.74 6.79 30.30
C ILE A 53 -12.12 6.56 29.67
N GLU A 54 -13.16 7.18 30.21
CA GLU A 54 -14.50 7.17 29.62
C GLU A 54 -14.60 8.02 28.35
N GLN A 55 -14.00 9.21 28.27
CA GLN A 55 -13.95 10.05 27.05
C GLN A 55 -13.04 9.48 25.96
N GLY A 56 -12.07 8.62 26.30
CA GLY A 56 -11.35 7.83 25.30
C GLY A 56 -12.23 6.76 24.65
N ILE A 57 -13.21 6.25 25.41
CA ILE A 57 -14.25 5.31 24.97
C ILE A 57 -15.44 6.05 24.34
N GLU A 58 -15.74 7.28 24.75
CA GLU A 58 -16.87 8.14 24.35
C GLU A 58 -16.51 9.23 23.33
N ASN A 59 -15.29 9.25 22.79
CA ASN A 59 -14.98 10.17 21.69
C ASN A 59 -15.80 9.73 20.46
N PRO A 60 -16.79 10.52 20.01
CA PRO A 60 -17.66 10.14 18.89
C PRO A 60 -16.85 9.84 17.62
N ASP A 61 -15.69 10.48 17.45
CA ASP A 61 -14.80 10.25 16.30
C ASP A 61 -13.98 8.95 16.41
N LEU A 62 -13.68 8.47 17.62
CA LEU A 62 -13.04 7.16 17.84
C LEU A 62 -14.09 6.04 17.76
N ILE A 63 -15.29 6.30 18.27
CA ILE A 63 -16.45 5.41 18.17
C ILE A 63 -16.87 5.27 16.69
N ALA A 64 -17.07 6.35 15.94
CA ALA A 64 -17.46 6.30 14.52
C ALA A 64 -16.43 5.59 13.62
N LYS A 65 -15.18 5.44 14.08
CA LYS A 65 -14.10 4.75 13.35
C LYS A 65 -13.83 3.34 13.86
N TYR A 66 -14.59 2.82 14.82
CA TYR A 66 -14.35 1.50 15.39
C TYR A 66 -14.40 0.41 14.30
N TYR A 67 -13.28 -0.26 14.10
CA TYR A 67 -13.09 -1.42 13.23
C TYR A 67 -11.99 -2.26 13.88
N MET A 68 -12.27 -3.53 14.10
CA MET A 68 -11.33 -4.52 14.64
C MET A 68 -11.61 -5.85 13.96
N HIS A 69 -10.57 -6.64 13.78
CA HIS A 69 -10.66 -7.98 13.24
C HIS A 69 -9.52 -8.85 13.77
N ASP A 70 -9.66 -10.17 13.65
CA ASP A 70 -8.73 -11.17 14.15
C ASP A 70 -7.59 -11.51 13.16
N GLN A 71 -7.83 -11.35 11.86
CA GLN A 71 -6.86 -11.58 10.78
C GLN A 71 -7.16 -10.63 9.60
N ALA A 72 -6.21 -10.32 8.72
CA ALA A 72 -6.48 -9.42 7.59
C ALA A 72 -7.47 -10.02 6.57
N TRP A 73 -8.09 -9.16 5.76
CA TRP A 73 -8.73 -9.60 4.53
C TRP A 73 -7.69 -10.20 3.58
N GLN A 74 -8.04 -11.24 2.84
CA GLN A 74 -7.11 -11.94 1.96
C GLN A 74 -7.81 -12.58 0.77
N CYS A 75 -7.08 -12.82 -0.32
CA CYS A 75 -7.54 -13.70 -1.38
C CYS A 75 -7.53 -15.15 -0.89
N LYS A 76 -8.54 -15.93 -1.29
CA LYS A 76 -8.67 -17.34 -0.91
C LYS A 76 -7.53 -18.16 -1.50
N SER A 77 -6.91 -19.00 -0.68
CA SER A 77 -5.83 -19.86 -1.15
C SER A 77 -6.34 -20.83 -2.22
N GLY A 78 -5.72 -20.79 -3.41
CA GLY A 78 -6.07 -21.65 -4.54
C GLY A 78 -7.29 -21.19 -5.35
N ASP A 79 -7.84 -20.01 -5.04
CA ASP A 79 -8.99 -19.45 -5.75
C ASP A 79 -8.85 -17.93 -5.91
N ASN A 80 -8.52 -17.52 -7.13
CA ASN A 80 -8.15 -16.14 -7.45
C ASN A 80 -9.36 -15.23 -7.71
N SER A 81 -10.59 -15.75 -7.62
CA SER A 81 -11.82 -14.94 -7.74
C SER A 81 -12.42 -14.59 -6.38
N VAL A 82 -11.95 -15.21 -5.29
CA VAL A 82 -12.59 -15.09 -3.98
C VAL A 82 -11.76 -14.26 -3.00
N ILE A 83 -12.38 -13.24 -2.42
CA ILE A 83 -11.91 -12.56 -1.21
C ILE A 83 -12.54 -13.20 0.01
N GLN A 84 -11.72 -13.45 1.04
CA GLN A 84 -12.17 -13.89 2.34
C GLN A 84 -12.08 -12.77 3.36
N SER A 85 -13.13 -12.64 4.16
CA SER A 85 -13.12 -11.75 5.32
C SER A 85 -12.24 -12.32 6.45
N PRO A 86 -11.94 -11.52 7.47
CA PRO A 86 -11.57 -12.03 8.79
C PRO A 86 -12.63 -13.00 9.36
N ASN A 87 -12.25 -13.86 10.33
CA ASN A 87 -13.24 -14.75 10.97
C ASN A 87 -14.17 -13.96 11.89
N GLU A 88 -13.62 -12.93 12.54
CA GLU A 88 -14.39 -12.00 13.36
C GLU A 88 -14.13 -10.57 12.92
N ILE A 89 -15.20 -9.79 12.76
CA ILE A 89 -15.10 -8.34 12.54
C ILE A 89 -16.03 -7.64 13.52
N LYS A 90 -15.51 -6.63 14.20
CA LYS A 90 -16.30 -5.72 15.03
C LYS A 90 -16.17 -4.34 14.44
N LEU A 91 -17.27 -3.76 14.00
CA LEU A 91 -17.23 -2.48 13.29
C LEU A 91 -18.46 -1.63 13.60
N ARG A 92 -18.35 -0.35 13.28
CA ARG A 92 -19.50 0.55 13.26
C ARG A 92 -19.81 1.02 11.85
N ILE A 93 -21.11 1.07 11.53
CA ILE A 93 -21.63 1.71 10.32
C ILE A 93 -22.46 2.88 10.82
N ASP A 94 -21.94 4.09 10.59
CA ASP A 94 -22.45 5.32 11.19
C ASP A 94 -22.53 5.24 12.72
N THR A 95 -23.74 5.27 13.29
CA THR A 95 -23.95 5.25 14.75
C THR A 95 -24.16 3.87 15.34
N GLU A 96 -24.27 2.83 14.52
CA GLU A 96 -24.64 1.48 14.97
C GLU A 96 -23.46 0.51 14.92
N SER A 97 -23.45 -0.45 15.86
CA SER A 97 -22.40 -1.46 16.01
C SER A 97 -22.82 -2.81 15.42
N TYR A 98 -21.91 -3.42 14.67
CA TYR A 98 -22.12 -4.68 13.96
C TYR A 98 -20.97 -5.66 14.22
N TYR A 99 -21.30 -6.95 14.17
CA TYR A 99 -20.40 -8.04 14.51
C TYR A 99 -20.53 -9.18 13.50
N LEU A 100 -19.45 -9.51 12.83
CA LEU A 100 -19.29 -10.76 12.11
C LEU A 100 -18.56 -11.75 13.03
N THR A 101 -19.07 -12.98 13.15
CA THR A 101 -18.49 -14.03 14.02
C THR A 101 -18.10 -15.30 13.25
N ALA A 102 -18.21 -15.26 11.93
CA ALA A 102 -17.77 -16.33 11.04
C ALA A 102 -17.29 -15.71 9.73
N GLN A 103 -16.20 -16.24 9.18
CA GLN A 103 -15.65 -15.80 7.90
C GLN A 103 -16.70 -15.92 6.79
N ILE A 104 -16.75 -14.92 5.92
CA ILE A 104 -17.50 -14.95 4.67
C ILE A 104 -16.55 -14.92 3.47
N GLU A 105 -17.11 -15.25 2.32
CA GLU A 105 -16.43 -15.20 1.03
C GLU A 105 -17.23 -14.27 0.11
N LEU A 106 -16.52 -13.45 -0.66
CA LEU A 106 -17.07 -12.64 -1.74
C LEU A 106 -16.35 -13.03 -3.03
N ASP A 107 -17.10 -13.54 -4.00
CA ASP A 107 -16.60 -14.02 -5.29
C ASP A 107 -16.87 -12.98 -6.38
N VAL A 108 -15.81 -12.52 -7.05
CA VAL A 108 -15.92 -11.52 -8.12
C VAL A 108 -16.70 -12.02 -9.33
N ASP A 109 -16.91 -13.34 -9.48
CA ASP A 109 -17.71 -13.93 -10.55
C ASP A 109 -19.19 -14.13 -10.18
N VAL A 110 -19.55 -13.89 -8.92
CA VAL A 110 -20.92 -14.08 -8.43
C VAL A 110 -21.66 -12.75 -8.38
N ALA A 111 -22.68 -12.60 -9.24
CA ALA A 111 -23.49 -11.38 -9.33
C ALA A 111 -24.12 -10.93 -8.00
N GLY A 112 -24.40 -11.88 -7.09
CA GLY A 112 -24.98 -11.58 -5.77
C GLY A 112 -24.01 -10.92 -4.78
N ASP A 113 -22.71 -11.02 -5.03
CA ASP A 113 -21.68 -10.42 -4.16
C ASP A 113 -21.36 -8.98 -4.56
N TRP A 114 -21.84 -8.53 -5.73
CA TRP A 114 -21.71 -7.16 -6.20
C TRP A 114 -22.89 -6.29 -5.76
N ASP A 115 -22.59 -5.03 -5.43
CA ASP A 115 -23.59 -4.00 -5.12
C ASP A 115 -24.56 -3.74 -6.30
N THR A 116 -24.06 -3.88 -7.52
CA THR A 116 -24.85 -3.79 -8.75
C THR A 116 -24.15 -4.50 -9.91
N THR A 117 -24.94 -5.11 -10.79
CA THR A 117 -24.51 -5.51 -12.15
C THR A 117 -25.11 -4.61 -13.23
N SER A 118 -25.90 -3.60 -12.83
CA SER A 118 -26.47 -2.63 -13.76
C SER A 118 -25.41 -1.64 -14.23
N GLY A 119 -25.35 -1.39 -15.53
CA GLY A 119 -24.29 -0.59 -16.15
C GLY A 119 -23.15 -1.48 -16.62
N THR A 120 -21.98 -1.37 -15.99
CA THR A 120 -20.85 -2.26 -16.27
C THR A 120 -20.94 -3.49 -15.36
N ASP A 121 -21.04 -4.67 -15.96
CA ASP A 121 -21.05 -5.93 -15.23
C ASP A 121 -19.62 -6.39 -14.93
N TYR A 122 -19.21 -6.29 -13.67
CA TYR A 122 -17.86 -6.68 -13.22
C TYR A 122 -17.73 -8.17 -12.87
N THR A 123 -18.80 -8.95 -12.96
CA THR A 123 -18.69 -10.42 -12.99
C THR A 123 -17.99 -10.92 -14.26
N VAL A 124 -17.90 -10.07 -15.28
CA VAL A 124 -17.12 -10.32 -16.49
C VAL A 124 -15.67 -9.90 -16.26
N ALA A 125 -14.75 -10.87 -16.25
CA ALA A 125 -13.32 -10.67 -15.99
C ALA A 125 -12.69 -9.53 -16.80
N ALA A 126 -12.98 -9.44 -18.10
CA ALA A 126 -12.47 -8.37 -18.97
C ALA A 126 -12.91 -6.95 -18.54
N ASN A 127 -14.05 -6.81 -17.87
CA ASN A 127 -14.52 -5.51 -17.39
C ASN A 127 -13.81 -5.07 -16.11
N ARG A 128 -13.23 -6.00 -15.34
CA ARG A 128 -12.49 -5.75 -14.09
C ARG A 128 -10.97 -5.79 -14.23
N ALA A 129 -10.44 -6.32 -15.33
CA ALA A 129 -9.00 -6.39 -15.58
C ALA A 129 -8.28 -5.03 -15.39
N GLY A 130 -7.25 -5.02 -14.56
CA GLY A 130 -6.41 -3.84 -14.28
C GLY A 130 -7.14 -2.70 -13.57
N LYS A 131 -8.15 -3.00 -12.76
CA LYS A 131 -8.94 -2.01 -12.00
C LYS A 131 -8.97 -2.32 -10.51
N ASP A 132 -9.22 -1.28 -9.73
CA ASP A 132 -9.42 -1.36 -8.29
C ASP A 132 -10.90 -1.55 -7.94
N PHE A 133 -11.14 -2.37 -6.92
CA PHE A 133 -12.46 -2.63 -6.34
C PHE A 133 -12.40 -2.59 -4.83
N TYR A 134 -13.56 -2.48 -4.21
CA TYR A 134 -13.69 -2.26 -2.78
C TYR A 134 -14.72 -3.22 -2.19
N PHE A 135 -14.44 -3.73 -1.01
CA PHE A 135 -15.42 -4.43 -0.20
C PHE A 135 -15.96 -3.50 0.90
N TYR A 136 -17.28 -3.51 1.03
CA TYR A 136 -18.04 -2.70 1.96
C TYR A 136 -18.78 -3.59 2.95
N ALA A 137 -18.85 -3.17 4.21
CA ALA A 137 -19.91 -3.63 5.11
C ALA A 137 -21.11 -2.70 4.97
N VAL A 138 -22.30 -3.26 4.92
CA VAL A 138 -23.58 -2.53 4.83
C VAL A 138 -24.50 -2.95 5.95
N GLN A 139 -25.37 -2.03 6.38
CA GLN A 139 -26.34 -2.32 7.43
C GLN A 139 -27.26 -3.46 6.96
N PRO A 140 -27.45 -4.50 7.78
CA PRO A 140 -28.33 -5.60 7.43
C PRO A 140 -29.79 -5.16 7.47
N SER A 141 -30.63 -5.88 6.75
CA SER A 141 -32.09 -5.70 6.84
C SER A 141 -32.65 -5.91 8.26
N SER A 142 -32.00 -6.77 9.07
CA SER A 142 -32.29 -6.96 10.49
C SER A 142 -31.12 -7.60 11.24
N GLY A 143 -31.05 -7.42 12.56
CA GLY A 143 -30.01 -8.00 13.40
C GLY A 143 -28.71 -7.17 13.43
N THR A 144 -27.64 -7.80 13.90
CA THR A 144 -26.34 -7.14 14.17
C THR A 144 -25.19 -7.71 13.34
N VAL A 145 -25.45 -8.67 12.46
CA VAL A 145 -24.45 -9.18 11.51
C VAL A 145 -24.53 -8.34 10.26
N PRO A 146 -23.46 -7.63 9.86
CA PRO A 146 -23.51 -6.80 8.66
C PRO A 146 -23.57 -7.67 7.41
N GLU A 147 -24.17 -7.12 6.35
CA GLU A 147 -24.06 -7.68 5.00
C GLU A 147 -22.80 -7.11 4.33
N PHE A 148 -22.30 -7.76 3.29
CA PHE A 148 -21.08 -7.34 2.60
C PHE A 148 -21.28 -7.36 1.09
N VAL A 149 -20.69 -6.38 0.40
CA VAL A 149 -20.76 -6.26 -1.05
C VAL A 149 -19.42 -5.78 -1.62
N LEU A 150 -19.13 -6.24 -2.83
CA LEU A 150 -18.12 -5.72 -3.73
C LEU A 150 -18.67 -4.50 -4.48
N SER A 151 -17.82 -3.51 -4.73
CA SER A 151 -18.20 -2.32 -5.50
C SER A 151 -17.03 -1.74 -6.28
N ALA A 152 -17.31 -1.21 -7.46
CA ALA A 152 -16.38 -0.36 -8.22
C ALA A 152 -16.40 1.10 -7.73
N ASN A 153 -17.35 1.49 -6.90
CA ASN A 153 -17.45 2.87 -6.41
C ASN A 153 -16.58 3.06 -5.17
N SER A 154 -15.59 3.96 -5.27
CA SER A 154 -14.63 4.23 -4.21
C SER A 154 -15.20 5.03 -3.03
N THR A 155 -16.40 5.57 -3.16
CA THR A 155 -17.03 6.44 -2.15
C THR A 155 -18.14 5.69 -1.42
N VAL A 156 -19.19 5.25 -2.13
CA VAL A 156 -20.36 4.59 -1.57
C VAL A 156 -20.87 3.53 -2.56
N PRO A 157 -21.18 2.30 -2.14
CA PRO A 157 -21.69 1.28 -3.04
C PRO A 157 -23.09 1.65 -3.55
N SER A 158 -23.40 1.19 -4.76
CA SER A 158 -24.68 1.43 -5.43
C SER A 158 -25.84 0.93 -4.58
N GLY A 159 -26.89 1.75 -4.43
CA GLY A 159 -28.03 1.42 -3.57
C GLY A 159 -27.85 1.75 -2.08
N TYR A 160 -26.66 2.23 -1.68
CA TYR A 160 -26.35 2.59 -0.29
C TYR A 160 -26.01 4.09 -0.15
N THR A 161 -25.82 4.51 1.09
CA THR A 161 -25.39 5.85 1.51
C THR A 161 -24.14 5.73 2.39
N ALA A 162 -23.46 6.85 2.63
CA ALA A 162 -22.34 6.88 3.59
C ALA A 162 -22.76 6.58 5.04
N SER A 163 -24.06 6.64 5.36
CA SER A 163 -24.58 6.38 6.71
C SER A 163 -25.02 4.91 6.91
N ASN A 164 -25.26 4.16 5.83
CA ASN A 164 -25.65 2.75 5.94
C ASN A 164 -24.63 1.79 5.29
N SER A 165 -23.46 2.31 4.90
CA SER A 165 -22.35 1.52 4.39
C SER A 165 -21.02 2.04 4.91
N ARG A 166 -20.02 1.16 4.92
CA ARG A 166 -18.65 1.51 5.29
C ARG A 166 -17.66 0.75 4.43
N LYS A 167 -16.78 1.49 3.74
CA LYS A 167 -15.65 0.90 3.03
C LYS A 167 -14.69 0.31 4.04
N LEU A 168 -14.38 -0.97 3.91
CA LEU A 168 -13.43 -1.65 4.79
C LEU A 168 -12.07 -1.81 4.13
N GLY A 169 -12.02 -1.87 2.80
CA GLY A 169 -10.79 -2.10 2.09
C GLY A 169 -10.99 -2.18 0.58
N GLY A 170 -10.07 -2.88 -0.09
CA GLY A 170 -10.15 -3.13 -1.52
C GLY A 170 -9.01 -4.00 -2.03
N PHE A 171 -8.97 -4.14 -3.34
CA PHE A 171 -7.98 -4.92 -4.09
C PHE A 171 -7.91 -4.42 -5.53
N HIS A 172 -6.87 -4.83 -6.24
CA HIS A 172 -6.66 -4.64 -7.66
C HIS A 172 -6.85 -5.98 -8.39
N CYS A 173 -7.30 -5.93 -9.64
CA CYS A 173 -7.36 -7.10 -10.50
C CYS A 173 -6.21 -7.12 -11.50
N GLU A 174 -5.70 -8.30 -11.81
CA GLU A 174 -4.65 -8.55 -12.80
C GLU A 174 -5.04 -7.94 -14.16
N CYS A 175 -4.08 -7.29 -14.82
CA CYS A 175 -4.36 -6.46 -16.00
C CYS A 175 -4.38 -7.24 -17.31
N ALA A 176 -3.62 -8.34 -17.37
CA ALA A 176 -3.51 -9.21 -18.53
C ALA A 176 -3.09 -10.61 -18.06
N ASP A 177 -3.52 -11.66 -18.77
CA ASP A 177 -3.15 -13.05 -18.45
C ASP A 177 -1.65 -13.17 -18.23
N VAL A 178 -1.24 -13.77 -17.11
CA VAL A 178 0.19 -13.99 -16.76
C VAL A 178 0.78 -15.12 -17.60
N GLY A 179 -0.05 -16.08 -18.01
CA GLY A 179 0.38 -17.31 -18.65
C GLY A 179 1.07 -18.26 -17.66
N THR A 180 1.67 -19.33 -18.17
CA THR A 180 2.36 -20.32 -17.35
C THR A 180 3.84 -19.99 -17.23
N ILE A 181 4.28 -19.65 -16.02
CA ILE A 181 5.67 -19.33 -15.70
C ILE A 181 6.13 -20.25 -14.56
N SER A 182 7.18 -21.02 -14.79
CA SER A 182 7.70 -21.97 -13.79
C SER A 182 8.24 -21.23 -12.55
N GLY A 183 7.76 -21.59 -11.36
CA GLY A 183 8.22 -21.01 -10.09
C GLY A 183 7.78 -19.57 -9.84
N HIS A 184 6.80 -19.07 -10.60
CA HIS A 184 6.21 -17.74 -10.41
C HIS A 184 4.92 -17.84 -9.59
N ASP A 185 4.77 -16.95 -8.61
CA ASP A 185 3.65 -17.00 -7.67
C ASP A 185 2.30 -16.72 -8.36
N LEU A 186 2.29 -15.90 -9.42
CA LEU A 186 1.11 -15.61 -10.23
C LEU A 186 0.96 -16.49 -11.49
N SER A 187 1.67 -17.62 -11.56
CA SER A 187 1.57 -18.52 -12.72
C SER A 187 0.13 -19.01 -12.92
N GLY A 188 -0.41 -18.79 -14.12
CA GLY A 188 -1.78 -19.16 -14.48
C GLY A 188 -2.86 -18.14 -14.11
N TYR A 189 -2.51 -17.02 -13.48
CA TYR A 189 -3.46 -15.93 -13.26
C TYR A 189 -3.94 -15.33 -14.59
N LEU A 190 -5.22 -15.01 -14.65
CA LEU A 190 -5.89 -14.44 -15.82
C LEU A 190 -6.23 -12.96 -15.61
N ALA A 191 -6.42 -12.23 -16.72
CA ALA A 191 -6.90 -10.86 -16.67
C ALA A 191 -8.23 -10.78 -15.92
N GLY A 192 -8.30 -9.95 -14.88
CA GLY A 192 -9.48 -9.83 -14.02
C GLY A 192 -9.42 -10.70 -12.75
N ASP A 193 -8.47 -11.61 -12.60
CA ASP A 193 -8.22 -12.29 -11.33
C ASP A 193 -7.79 -11.28 -10.26
N ILE A 194 -8.05 -11.59 -8.99
CA ILE A 194 -7.63 -10.75 -7.88
C ILE A 194 -6.12 -10.85 -7.71
N LEU A 195 -5.42 -9.70 -7.68
CA LEU A 195 -4.00 -9.66 -7.32
C LEU A 195 -3.86 -9.83 -5.80
N PRO A 196 -3.33 -10.96 -5.28
CA PRO A 196 -3.42 -11.25 -3.84
C PRO A 196 -2.69 -10.22 -2.98
N ALA A 197 -1.52 -9.77 -3.44
CA ALA A 197 -0.71 -8.78 -2.74
C ALA A 197 -1.34 -7.38 -2.73
N SER A 198 -2.39 -7.12 -3.52
CA SER A 198 -3.08 -5.83 -3.56
C SER A 198 -4.19 -5.70 -2.52
N VAL A 199 -4.58 -6.80 -1.86
CA VAL A 199 -5.67 -6.80 -0.88
C VAL A 199 -5.27 -5.95 0.32
N TRP A 200 -6.08 -4.95 0.64
CA TRP A 200 -5.84 -4.00 1.73
C TRP A 200 -7.11 -3.77 2.53
N ASP A 201 -6.98 -3.41 3.80
CA ASP A 201 -8.09 -3.02 4.66
C ASP A 201 -7.77 -1.77 5.51
N LEU A 202 -8.64 -1.35 6.43
CA LEU A 202 -8.41 -0.14 7.23
C LEU A 202 -7.14 -0.18 8.10
N PHE A 203 -6.60 -1.38 8.33
CA PHE A 203 -5.46 -1.68 9.18
C PHE A 203 -4.23 -2.02 8.33
N HIS A 204 -4.36 -2.96 7.40
CA HIS A 204 -3.35 -3.35 6.45
C HIS A 204 -3.45 -2.50 5.17
N ARG A 205 -2.81 -1.32 5.17
CA ARG A 205 -2.87 -0.39 4.02
C ARG A 205 -1.69 0.58 3.97
N ALA A 206 -1.56 1.29 2.85
CA ALA A 206 -0.53 2.32 2.68
C ALA A 206 -0.86 3.59 3.49
N VAL A 207 0.17 4.38 3.78
CA VAL A 207 0.00 5.78 4.23
C VAL A 207 -0.55 6.67 3.11
N SER A 208 -0.22 6.35 1.85
CA SER A 208 -0.87 6.92 0.67
C SER A 208 -2.27 6.33 0.44
N GLY A 209 -2.86 6.59 -0.74
CA GLY A 209 -3.91 5.72 -1.27
C GLY A 209 -3.36 4.34 -1.63
N ASN A 210 -4.23 3.33 -1.70
CA ASN A 210 -3.88 1.93 -2.00
C ASN A 210 -4.23 1.50 -3.43
N GLU A 211 -5.00 2.31 -4.15
CA GLU A 211 -5.35 2.03 -5.55
C GLU A 211 -4.08 1.89 -6.39
N GLY A 212 -4.05 0.83 -7.19
CA GLY A 212 -2.90 0.48 -8.03
C GLY A 212 -1.63 0.14 -7.26
N MET A 213 -1.74 -0.40 -6.03
CA MET A 213 -0.58 -0.81 -5.23
C MET A 213 -0.67 -2.27 -4.77
N VAL A 214 0.50 -2.88 -4.60
CA VAL A 214 0.69 -4.20 -3.98
C VAL A 214 1.60 -4.08 -2.77
N TYR A 215 1.38 -4.92 -1.77
CA TYR A 215 2.20 -5.02 -0.58
C TYR A 215 3.32 -6.03 -0.79
N SER A 216 4.56 -5.61 -0.50
CA SER A 216 5.70 -6.50 -0.42
C SER A 216 6.00 -6.80 1.03
N GLU A 217 5.70 -8.02 1.50
CA GLU A 217 6.00 -8.43 2.87
C GLU A 217 7.51 -8.38 3.15
N GLN A 218 8.32 -8.86 2.20
CA GLN A 218 9.77 -8.93 2.34
C GLN A 218 10.44 -7.55 2.43
N ALA A 219 9.92 -6.55 1.72
CA ALA A 219 10.41 -5.18 1.79
C ALA A 219 9.65 -4.34 2.83
N ASN A 220 8.54 -4.82 3.37
CA ASN A 220 7.63 -4.13 4.29
C ASN A 220 7.16 -2.76 3.76
N ILE A 221 6.73 -2.73 2.50
CA ILE A 221 6.25 -1.52 1.81
C ILE A 221 5.07 -1.83 0.91
N TRP A 222 4.27 -0.81 0.64
CA TRP A 222 3.36 -0.79 -0.50
C TRP A 222 4.10 -0.21 -1.70
N VAL A 223 3.96 -0.82 -2.88
CA VAL A 223 4.59 -0.38 -4.13
C VAL A 223 3.56 -0.27 -5.24
N ASP A 224 3.74 0.73 -6.11
CA ASP A 224 2.91 0.90 -7.30
C ASP A 224 3.04 -0.29 -8.24
N ILE A 225 1.90 -0.88 -8.63
CA ILE A 225 1.79 -1.96 -9.62
C ILE A 225 2.36 -1.49 -10.96
N TYR A 226 2.01 -0.28 -11.37
CA TYR A 226 2.35 0.28 -12.67
C TYR A 226 3.46 1.33 -12.57
N LEU A 227 4.14 1.61 -13.68
CA LEU A 227 5.03 2.76 -13.77
C LEU A 227 4.22 4.06 -13.56
N ALA A 228 4.85 5.07 -12.97
CA ALA A 228 4.16 6.31 -12.65
C ALA A 228 3.59 6.98 -13.92
N SER A 229 2.39 7.52 -13.77
CA SER A 229 1.71 8.37 -14.75
C SER A 229 1.29 9.67 -14.09
N GLY A 230 1.03 10.73 -14.87
CA GLY A 230 0.68 12.04 -14.32
C GLY A 230 1.83 12.72 -13.57
N THR A 231 1.56 13.86 -12.92
CA THR A 231 2.58 14.67 -12.24
C THR A 231 2.00 15.41 -11.05
N GLY A 232 2.81 15.76 -10.05
CA GLY A 232 2.36 16.44 -8.85
C GLY A 232 1.21 15.66 -8.19
N SER A 233 0.12 16.35 -7.86
CA SER A 233 -1.05 15.74 -7.21
C SER A 233 -1.84 14.77 -8.10
N SER A 234 -1.60 14.72 -9.42
CA SER A 234 -2.21 13.74 -10.33
C SER A 234 -1.34 12.51 -10.57
N THR A 235 -0.21 12.39 -9.87
CA THR A 235 0.67 11.21 -9.98
C THR A 235 -0.09 9.94 -9.59
N ALA A 236 -0.12 8.95 -10.47
CA ALA A 236 -0.93 7.75 -10.31
C ALA A 236 -0.20 6.48 -10.79
N SER A 237 -0.64 5.34 -10.27
CA SER A 237 -0.33 3.99 -10.74
C SER A 237 -1.60 3.43 -11.36
N ALA A 238 -1.66 3.33 -12.69
CA ALA A 238 -2.88 2.95 -13.40
C ALA A 238 -2.57 2.16 -14.69
N ASN A 239 -3.36 1.12 -14.93
CA ASN A 239 -3.26 0.28 -16.12
C ASN A 239 -3.50 1.09 -17.41
N GLY A 240 -2.65 0.91 -18.41
CA GLY A 240 -2.77 1.55 -19.72
C GLY A 240 -2.52 3.06 -19.72
N ALA A 241 -2.12 3.65 -18.59
CA ALA A 241 -1.83 5.08 -18.52
C ALA A 241 -0.51 5.40 -19.24
N THR A 242 -0.41 6.61 -19.80
CA THR A 242 0.85 7.11 -20.37
C THR A 242 1.90 7.25 -19.27
N ILE A 243 3.06 6.65 -19.48
CA ILE A 243 4.15 6.69 -18.52
C ILE A 243 4.69 8.11 -18.43
N SER A 244 4.88 8.58 -17.20
CA SER A 244 5.65 9.80 -16.94
C SER A 244 7.12 9.49 -17.15
N ASP A 245 7.69 10.03 -18.23
CA ASP A 245 9.10 9.98 -18.61
C ASP A 245 9.63 11.40 -18.83
N ILE A 246 10.88 11.57 -19.30
CA ILE A 246 11.49 12.89 -19.53
C ILE A 246 11.42 13.77 -18.25
N ARG A 247 11.59 13.11 -17.10
CA ARG A 247 11.59 13.75 -15.79
C ARG A 247 12.87 13.45 -15.06
N SER A 248 13.36 14.47 -14.35
CA SER A 248 14.55 14.30 -13.53
C SER A 248 14.22 13.56 -12.24
N TRP A 249 15.25 13.06 -11.58
CA TRP A 249 15.08 12.47 -10.24
C TRP A 249 14.42 13.45 -9.27
N LEU A 250 14.75 14.74 -9.38
CA LEU A 250 14.16 15.80 -8.54
C LEU A 250 12.65 15.95 -8.79
N ASP A 251 12.22 15.88 -10.05
CA ASP A 251 10.82 15.99 -10.42
C ASP A 251 10.01 14.81 -9.86
N PHE A 252 10.52 13.58 -10.00
CA PHE A 252 9.85 12.41 -9.42
C PHE A 252 9.76 12.47 -7.89
N VAL A 253 10.78 13.02 -7.21
CA VAL A 253 10.70 13.23 -5.77
C VAL A 253 9.54 14.17 -5.42
N ASP A 254 9.39 15.29 -6.14
CA ASP A 254 8.30 16.24 -5.93
C ASP A 254 6.93 15.60 -6.27
N ASP A 255 6.85 14.83 -7.36
CA ASP A 255 5.63 14.14 -7.81
C ASP A 255 5.14 13.11 -6.80
N PHE A 256 6.02 12.20 -6.38
CA PHE A 256 5.66 11.17 -5.40
C PHE A 256 5.34 11.78 -4.04
N ALA A 257 6.07 12.81 -3.61
CA ALA A 257 5.77 13.50 -2.36
C ALA A 257 4.36 14.12 -2.36
N ALA A 258 3.90 14.65 -3.51
CA ALA A 258 2.56 15.22 -3.64
C ALA A 258 1.43 14.19 -3.41
N VAL A 259 1.72 12.90 -3.59
CA VAL A 259 0.78 11.79 -3.35
C VAL A 259 1.18 10.89 -2.17
N LYS A 260 2.03 11.40 -1.27
CA LYS A 260 2.52 10.72 -0.05
C LYS A 260 3.27 9.41 -0.33
N LYS A 261 3.98 9.37 -1.45
CA LYS A 261 4.87 8.28 -1.88
C LYS A 261 6.32 8.78 -1.91
N SER A 262 7.25 7.86 -2.16
CA SER A 262 8.65 8.17 -2.43
C SER A 262 9.23 7.17 -3.45
N LEU A 263 10.40 7.47 -4.01
CA LEU A 263 11.13 6.54 -4.87
C LEU A 263 11.59 5.30 -4.09
N LEU A 264 11.60 4.15 -4.76
CA LEU A 264 12.20 2.91 -4.26
C LEU A 264 13.70 3.08 -4.01
N SER A 265 14.20 2.47 -2.96
CA SER A 265 15.64 2.23 -2.75
C SER A 265 16.12 1.04 -3.59
N ASP A 266 17.44 0.87 -3.64
CA ASP A 266 18.10 -0.19 -4.40
C ASP A 266 17.65 -1.61 -4.02
N PHE A 267 17.60 -1.90 -2.71
CA PHE A 267 17.20 -3.23 -2.24
C PHE A 267 15.69 -3.45 -2.41
N GLU A 268 14.86 -2.43 -2.15
CA GLU A 268 13.41 -2.51 -2.33
C GLU A 268 13.09 -2.86 -3.79
N PHE A 269 13.75 -2.21 -4.76
CA PHE A 269 13.57 -2.55 -6.17
C PHE A 269 13.89 -4.02 -6.46
N GLN A 270 15.01 -4.52 -5.95
CA GLN A 270 15.39 -5.92 -6.20
C GLN A 270 14.34 -6.89 -5.67
N ILE A 271 13.77 -6.61 -4.49
CA ILE A 271 12.76 -7.45 -3.86
C ILE A 271 11.44 -7.40 -4.64
N ILE A 272 10.94 -6.20 -4.95
CA ILE A 272 9.63 -6.05 -5.61
C ILE A 272 9.62 -6.51 -7.07
N ALA A 273 10.78 -6.48 -7.74
CA ALA A 273 10.95 -6.91 -9.12
C ALA A 273 11.24 -8.42 -9.24
N ALA A 274 11.42 -9.13 -8.13
CA ALA A 274 11.65 -10.57 -8.17
C ALA A 274 10.46 -11.28 -8.83
N GLY A 275 10.74 -12.19 -9.76
CA GLY A 275 9.71 -12.85 -10.58
C GLY A 275 9.45 -12.16 -11.92
N SER A 276 9.91 -10.93 -12.14
CA SER A 276 9.86 -10.31 -13.48
C SER A 276 10.72 -11.07 -14.48
N ASN A 277 10.56 -10.72 -15.76
CA ASN A 277 11.41 -11.24 -16.81
C ASN A 277 12.87 -10.86 -16.56
N GLU A 278 13.78 -11.79 -16.83
CA GLU A 278 15.22 -11.64 -16.64
C GLU A 278 15.90 -11.84 -17.99
N GLU A 279 16.91 -11.02 -18.28
CA GLU A 279 17.69 -11.06 -19.53
C GLU A 279 16.85 -10.90 -20.81
N THR A 280 15.68 -10.27 -20.70
CA THR A 280 14.83 -9.91 -21.83
C THR A 280 14.26 -8.51 -21.65
N ASN A 281 14.05 -7.83 -22.76
CA ASN A 281 13.37 -6.54 -22.84
C ASN A 281 11.95 -6.72 -23.41
N ILE A 282 11.15 -5.65 -23.37
CA ILE A 282 9.81 -5.62 -23.96
C ILE A 282 9.80 -6.06 -25.43
N SER A 283 8.75 -6.79 -25.83
CA SER A 283 8.53 -7.22 -27.20
C SER A 283 8.54 -6.02 -28.16
N GLY A 284 9.16 -6.21 -29.34
CA GLY A 284 9.36 -5.14 -30.33
C GLY A 284 10.51 -4.19 -30.02
N SER A 285 11.12 -4.25 -28.84
CA SER A 285 12.28 -3.45 -28.43
C SER A 285 12.10 -1.95 -28.64
N ALA A 286 10.90 -1.44 -28.34
CA ALA A 286 10.49 -0.06 -28.56
C ALA A 286 9.89 0.56 -27.30
N ASP A 287 9.84 1.89 -27.27
CA ASP A 287 9.22 2.65 -26.17
C ASP A 287 7.81 2.12 -25.88
N PRO A 288 7.52 1.71 -24.63
CA PRO A 288 6.21 1.16 -24.29
C PRO A 288 5.08 2.20 -24.38
N VAL A 289 5.37 3.50 -24.21
CA VAL A 289 4.42 4.62 -24.12
C VAL A 289 3.45 4.52 -22.93
N THR A 290 2.83 3.37 -22.74
CA THR A 290 1.89 3.04 -21.66
C THR A 290 2.46 1.98 -20.73
N THR A 291 1.88 1.80 -19.55
CA THR A 291 2.26 0.76 -18.58
C THR A 291 1.16 -0.29 -18.41
N GLY A 292 1.54 -1.51 -18.04
CA GLY A 292 0.66 -2.64 -17.75
C GLY A 292 0.54 -3.63 -18.91
N GLY A 293 0.62 -4.92 -18.61
CA GLY A 293 0.17 -5.99 -19.51
C GLY A 293 1.15 -6.39 -20.61
N HIS A 294 2.38 -5.87 -20.62
CA HIS A 294 3.33 -6.16 -21.68
C HIS A 294 3.93 -7.57 -21.57
N SER A 295 4.43 -8.06 -22.71
CA SER A 295 5.25 -9.27 -22.80
C SER A 295 6.63 -8.92 -23.31
N ASP A 296 7.61 -9.71 -22.90
CA ASP A 296 9.00 -9.58 -23.33
C ASP A 296 9.24 -10.16 -24.72
N THR A 297 10.48 -10.05 -25.21
CA THR A 297 10.92 -10.60 -26.50
C THR A 297 10.87 -12.13 -26.59
N ALA A 298 10.71 -12.84 -25.47
CA ALA A 298 10.49 -14.28 -25.43
C ALA A 298 9.00 -14.66 -25.36
N GLY A 299 8.08 -13.68 -25.38
CA GLY A 299 6.64 -13.90 -25.28
C GLY A 299 6.16 -14.21 -23.87
N ARG A 300 6.99 -13.96 -22.85
CA ARG A 300 6.64 -14.09 -21.42
C ARG A 300 6.11 -12.77 -20.90
N ARG A 301 5.09 -12.80 -20.05
CA ARG A 301 4.58 -11.60 -19.36
C ARG A 301 5.63 -10.92 -18.49
N MET A 302 5.61 -9.60 -18.46
CA MET A 302 6.55 -8.75 -17.72
C MET A 302 5.94 -8.33 -16.37
N VAL A 303 5.76 -9.31 -15.48
CA VAL A 303 5.12 -9.14 -14.17
C VAL A 303 5.98 -9.79 -13.08
N SER A 304 6.04 -9.19 -11.88
CA SER A 304 6.76 -9.76 -10.73
C SER A 304 5.89 -10.76 -9.94
N ASN A 305 6.51 -11.48 -8.99
CA ASN A 305 5.81 -12.44 -8.13
C ASN A 305 4.65 -11.82 -7.32
N ILE A 306 4.71 -10.52 -7.05
CA ILE A 306 3.67 -9.81 -6.31
C ILE A 306 2.79 -8.94 -7.21
N GLY A 307 2.96 -9.04 -8.54
CA GLY A 307 2.14 -8.30 -9.51
C GLY A 307 2.66 -6.92 -9.89
N VAL A 308 3.97 -6.64 -9.73
CA VAL A 308 4.53 -5.39 -10.25
C VAL A 308 4.72 -5.52 -11.77
N GLU A 309 3.95 -4.75 -12.53
CA GLU A 309 3.99 -4.69 -13.99
C GLU A 309 5.20 -3.90 -14.48
N ASP A 310 5.82 -4.38 -15.56
CA ASP A 310 6.88 -3.67 -16.29
C ASP A 310 8.11 -3.32 -15.44
N ALA A 311 8.40 -4.12 -14.39
CA ALA A 311 9.50 -3.81 -13.49
C ALA A 311 10.87 -3.92 -14.18
N ALA A 312 11.04 -4.79 -15.18
CA ALA A 312 12.28 -5.02 -15.90
C ALA A 312 12.08 -4.88 -17.41
N GLY A 313 13.02 -4.24 -18.11
CA GLY A 313 13.10 -4.24 -19.57
C GLY A 313 12.05 -3.44 -20.34
N ALA A 314 11.14 -2.75 -19.65
CA ALA A 314 10.28 -1.73 -20.23
C ALA A 314 10.96 -0.35 -20.14
N MET A 315 11.27 0.11 -18.93
CA MET A 315 11.85 1.45 -18.70
C MET A 315 12.79 1.47 -17.50
N TRP A 316 13.87 2.27 -17.57
CA TRP A 316 14.70 2.53 -16.39
C TRP A 316 13.84 3.25 -15.34
N GLN A 317 13.96 2.83 -14.09
CA GLN A 317 13.27 3.50 -12.98
C GLN A 317 14.28 4.20 -12.10
N TRP A 318 14.08 5.50 -11.85
CA TRP A 318 14.86 6.22 -10.85
C TRP A 318 14.71 5.57 -9.47
N LEU A 319 15.81 5.50 -8.71
CA LEU A 319 15.82 5.06 -7.32
C LEU A 319 16.19 6.21 -6.39
N SER A 320 15.75 6.13 -5.13
CA SER A 320 16.14 7.06 -4.07
C SER A 320 17.62 6.95 -3.70
N THR A 321 18.23 5.78 -3.96
CA THR A 321 19.63 5.49 -3.63
C THR A 321 20.60 6.31 -4.48
N PRO A 322 21.43 7.17 -3.86
CA PRO A 322 22.51 7.84 -4.58
C PRO A 322 23.64 6.87 -4.91
N SER A 323 24.36 7.19 -5.96
CA SER A 323 25.60 6.52 -6.36
C SER A 323 26.62 7.57 -6.80
N ALA A 324 27.87 7.17 -6.97
CA ALA A 324 28.91 8.05 -7.45
C ALA A 324 29.57 7.45 -8.67
N ARG A 325 29.91 8.33 -9.62
CA ARG A 325 30.86 8.00 -10.68
C ARG A 325 32.10 8.87 -10.49
N LEU A 326 33.28 8.24 -10.53
CA LEU A 326 34.54 8.97 -10.52
C LEU A 326 34.93 9.22 -11.97
N ASP A 327 34.57 10.39 -12.49
CA ASP A 327 35.16 10.91 -13.71
C ASP A 327 36.54 11.47 -13.30
N ASP A 328 37.61 11.02 -13.96
CA ASP A 328 39.00 11.18 -13.54
C ASP A 328 39.42 12.63 -13.19
N GLY A 329 40.24 12.74 -12.14
CA GLY A 329 41.14 13.88 -11.90
C GLY A 329 40.56 15.27 -11.64
N THR A 330 39.24 15.44 -11.53
CA THR A 330 38.64 16.80 -11.49
C THR A 330 38.34 17.28 -10.07
N ALA A 331 38.65 18.56 -9.78
CA ALA A 331 38.33 19.22 -8.51
C ALA A 331 36.80 19.40 -8.34
N GLY A 332 36.34 19.39 -7.08
CA GLY A 332 34.92 19.55 -6.77
C GLY A 332 34.41 20.98 -7.02
N ALA A 333 33.18 21.07 -7.54
CA ALA A 333 32.52 22.35 -7.86
C ALA A 333 31.04 22.33 -7.45
N TRP A 334 30.49 23.53 -7.21
CA TRP A 334 29.05 23.72 -7.00
C TRP A 334 28.31 23.71 -8.34
N TYR A 335 27.24 22.93 -8.43
CA TYR A 335 26.31 22.90 -9.56
C TYR A 335 24.95 23.44 -9.17
N ASN A 336 24.42 24.39 -9.93
CA ASN A 336 23.09 24.95 -9.67
C ASN A 336 21.99 23.99 -10.12
N LEU A 337 21.14 23.56 -9.18
CA LEU A 337 20.07 22.60 -9.46
C LEU A 337 18.94 23.27 -10.27
N PRO A 338 18.22 22.50 -11.11
CA PRO A 338 17.06 23.01 -11.85
C PRO A 338 16.01 23.66 -10.95
N GLY A 339 15.27 24.62 -11.50
CA GLY A 339 14.18 25.31 -10.79
C GLY A 339 14.64 26.33 -9.74
N ALA A 340 15.92 26.73 -9.75
CA ALA A 340 16.50 27.66 -8.78
C ALA A 340 16.36 27.20 -7.31
N LYS A 341 16.38 25.88 -7.08
CA LYS A 341 16.24 25.24 -5.76
C LYS A 341 17.60 24.92 -5.11
N GLY A 342 18.57 25.83 -5.22
CA GLY A 342 19.90 25.71 -4.61
C GLY A 342 20.94 24.98 -5.46
N SER A 343 22.13 24.71 -4.90
CA SER A 343 23.25 24.08 -5.59
C SER A 343 23.75 22.83 -4.87
N PHE A 344 24.37 21.91 -5.61
CA PHE A 344 24.98 20.68 -5.08
C PHE A 344 26.49 20.67 -5.33
N TYR A 345 27.29 20.38 -4.30
CA TYR A 345 28.75 20.26 -4.44
C TYR A 345 29.15 18.82 -4.77
N THR A 346 29.85 18.62 -5.89
CA THR A 346 30.28 17.28 -6.32
C THR A 346 31.52 17.35 -7.20
N TYR A 347 32.16 16.20 -7.36
CA TYR A 347 33.37 15.99 -8.17
C TYR A 347 33.02 15.61 -9.62
N GLY A 348 34.03 15.66 -10.50
CA GLY A 348 33.90 15.32 -11.92
C GLY A 348 33.57 16.50 -12.82
N THR A 349 33.89 16.37 -14.11
CA THR A 349 33.60 17.38 -15.14
C THR A 349 32.10 17.73 -15.12
N ASN A 350 31.76 19.02 -15.16
CA ASN A 350 30.37 19.51 -15.09
C ASN A 350 29.55 18.95 -13.92
N SER A 351 30.21 18.62 -12.80
CA SER A 351 29.58 18.12 -11.58
C SER A 351 28.86 16.77 -11.75
N TYR A 352 29.34 15.92 -12.66
CA TYR A 352 28.66 14.65 -12.92
C TYR A 352 28.92 13.51 -11.92
N GLY A 353 29.79 13.70 -10.93
CA GLY A 353 30.15 12.65 -9.99
C GLY A 353 29.04 12.20 -9.04
N ASN A 354 27.92 12.92 -8.99
CA ASN A 354 26.75 12.59 -8.18
C ASN A 354 25.62 12.01 -9.03
N THR A 355 25.62 10.70 -9.19
CA THR A 355 24.64 9.96 -9.99
C THR A 355 23.52 9.40 -9.12
N GLN A 356 22.30 9.31 -9.66
CA GLN A 356 21.25 8.52 -9.02
C GLN A 356 21.19 7.15 -9.66
N LEU A 357 20.97 6.12 -8.83
CA LEU A 357 20.84 4.78 -9.33
C LEU A 357 19.54 4.65 -10.14
N ARG A 358 19.59 3.87 -11.21
CA ARG A 358 18.42 3.46 -11.98
C ARG A 358 18.41 1.95 -12.10
N ALA A 359 17.21 1.37 -12.16
CA ALA A 359 17.03 -0.07 -12.15
C ALA A 359 16.08 -0.58 -13.25
N GLY A 360 16.18 -1.88 -13.54
CA GLY A 360 15.27 -2.63 -14.43
C GLY A 360 15.71 -2.78 -15.89
N GLY A 361 16.45 -1.81 -16.42
CA GLY A 361 16.77 -1.75 -17.87
C GLY A 361 15.62 -1.15 -18.70
N ILE A 362 15.90 -0.83 -19.96
CA ILE A 362 14.92 -0.29 -20.91
C ILE A 362 14.58 -1.25 -22.03
N TRP A 363 13.56 -0.87 -22.81
CA TRP A 363 13.12 -1.51 -24.04
C TRP A 363 14.21 -1.81 -25.07
N ALA A 364 15.43 -1.28 -24.97
CA ALA A 364 16.52 -1.56 -25.90
C ALA A 364 17.68 -2.36 -25.30
N ASP A 365 17.63 -2.68 -24.00
CA ASP A 365 18.77 -3.24 -23.27
C ASP A 365 18.87 -4.79 -23.39
N GLY A 366 17.84 -5.47 -23.87
CA GLY A 366 17.84 -6.92 -24.12
C GLY A 366 18.30 -7.74 -22.91
N ALA A 367 19.38 -8.51 -23.09
CA ALA A 367 19.95 -9.38 -22.07
C ALA A 367 20.45 -8.69 -20.79
N TYR A 368 20.57 -7.35 -20.80
CA TYR A 368 20.94 -6.62 -19.59
C TYR A 368 19.75 -6.35 -18.67
N CYS A 369 18.51 -6.56 -19.10
CA CYS A 369 17.31 -6.28 -18.30
C CYS A 369 17.12 -7.29 -17.16
N GLY A 370 16.50 -6.86 -16.06
CA GLY A 370 16.25 -7.74 -14.92
C GLY A 370 16.09 -7.06 -13.57
N SER A 371 15.69 -7.84 -12.57
CA SER A 371 15.42 -7.39 -11.20
C SER A 371 16.67 -6.81 -10.50
N ARG A 372 17.85 -7.26 -10.91
CA ARG A 372 19.17 -6.83 -10.38
C ARG A 372 19.91 -5.84 -11.26
N THR A 373 19.33 -5.48 -12.39
CA THR A 373 19.96 -4.58 -13.35
C THR A 373 20.04 -3.17 -12.79
N ARG A 374 21.24 -2.58 -12.82
CA ARG A 374 21.52 -1.23 -12.30
C ARG A 374 22.39 -0.42 -13.24
N ARG A 375 22.17 0.90 -13.29
CA ARG A 375 23.03 1.82 -14.05
C ARG A 375 23.17 3.19 -13.41
N ALA A 376 24.34 3.43 -12.82
CA ALA A 376 24.76 4.72 -12.23
C ALA A 376 25.44 5.63 -13.28
N ALA A 377 24.70 6.02 -14.32
CA ALA A 377 25.26 6.84 -15.41
C ALA A 377 24.70 8.27 -15.45
N PHE A 378 23.53 8.50 -14.85
CA PHE A 378 22.80 9.76 -14.97
C PHE A 378 22.76 10.48 -13.63
N VAL A 379 22.93 11.80 -13.69
CA VAL A 379 22.84 12.68 -12.53
C VAL A 379 21.41 13.15 -12.30
N ARG A 380 21.17 13.69 -11.11
CA ARG A 380 19.82 13.91 -10.57
C ARG A 380 18.97 14.91 -11.35
N TRP A 381 19.59 15.73 -12.19
CA TRP A 381 18.93 16.74 -13.04
C TRP A 381 18.76 16.29 -14.49
N ASN A 382 19.18 15.08 -14.86
CA ASN A 382 18.95 14.58 -16.21
C ASN A 382 17.51 14.11 -16.36
N ALA A 383 16.88 14.50 -17.47
CA ALA A 383 15.62 13.97 -17.96
C ALA A 383 15.86 13.17 -19.25
N SER A 384 15.19 12.04 -19.42
CA SER A 384 15.27 11.21 -20.63
C SER A 384 13.95 10.45 -20.81
N SER A 385 13.54 10.23 -22.05
CA SER A 385 12.38 9.40 -22.37
C SER A 385 12.57 7.93 -21.98
N SER A 386 13.82 7.51 -21.76
CA SER A 386 14.14 6.16 -21.33
C SER A 386 14.09 5.95 -19.82
N ILE A 387 13.62 6.94 -19.04
CA ILE A 387 13.64 6.89 -17.58
C ILE A 387 12.31 7.38 -17.01
N GLY A 388 11.66 6.51 -16.26
CA GLY A 388 10.46 6.77 -15.48
C GLY A 388 10.71 6.67 -13.98
N GLY A 389 9.63 6.43 -13.24
CA GLY A 389 9.67 6.23 -11.79
C GLY A 389 8.58 5.28 -11.32
N ARG A 390 8.76 4.73 -10.13
CA ARG A 390 7.77 3.91 -9.43
C ARG A 390 7.68 4.34 -7.97
N GLY A 391 6.46 4.57 -7.51
CA GLY A 391 6.21 5.02 -6.15
C GLY A 391 6.17 3.87 -5.17
N ARG A 392 6.65 4.13 -3.97
CA ARG A 392 6.42 3.31 -2.78
C ARG A 392 5.80 4.12 -1.65
N SER A 393 5.07 3.46 -0.76
CA SER A 393 4.53 4.02 0.46
C SER A 393 4.83 3.11 1.64
N GLU A 394 5.00 3.73 2.80
CA GLU A 394 5.07 3.00 4.06
C GLU A 394 3.71 2.36 4.37
N PRO A 395 3.67 1.18 5.00
CA PRO A 395 2.44 0.69 5.59
C PRO A 395 2.01 1.61 6.74
N ARG A 396 0.71 1.86 6.85
CA ARG A 396 0.13 2.72 7.88
C ARG A 396 0.34 2.15 9.28
N VAL A 397 0.38 0.82 9.39
CA VAL A 397 0.69 0.08 10.62
C VAL A 397 1.79 -0.91 10.26
N ARG A 398 2.94 -0.82 10.95
CA ARG A 398 4.13 -1.62 10.61
C ARG A 398 4.17 -3.03 11.21
N ASN A 399 3.25 -3.37 12.12
CA ASN A 399 3.17 -4.68 12.77
C ASN A 399 1.70 -5.11 12.90
N PHE A 400 1.31 -6.18 12.24
CA PHE A 400 0.16 -6.99 12.64
C PHE A 400 0.71 -8.29 13.23
N LEU A 401 0.44 -8.46 14.53
CA LEU A 401 0.89 -9.53 15.44
C LEU A 401 2.31 -9.37 16.01
#